data_AF-A0A0F0GFR6-F1
#
_entry.id   AF-A0A0F0GFR6-F1
#
_cell.length_a   1.000
_cell.length_b   1.000
_cell.length_c   1.000
_cell.angle_alpha   90.00
_cell.angle_beta   90.00
_cell.angle_gamma   90.00
#
_symmetry.space_group_name_H-M   'P 1'
#
loop_
_entity.id
_entity.type
_entity.pdbx_description
1 polymer ?
#
loop_
_entity_poly.entity_id
_entity_poly.type
_entity_poly.pdbx_seq_one_letter_code
_entity_poly.pdbx_strand_id
1 'polypeptide(L)'
;VSLLTEATEWPETGRPRRAGISAFGISGTNAHTLLEQAPVVEAAAAGETVSPSVVPVVLSAKGEVALRAQAERLLSAGDAELVDVAYS
;
A
#
# COMPACT_ATOMS: atom_id res chain seq x y z
N VAL A 1 -17.16 0.57 -26.81
CA VAL A 1 -16.21 -0.04 -25.83
C VAL A 1 -14.82 0.10 -26.43
N SER A 2 -13.87 0.64 -25.69
CA SER A 2 -12.45 0.76 -26.09
C SER A 2 -11.59 -0.03 -25.11
N LEU A 3 -10.51 -0.62 -25.62
CA LEU A 3 -9.50 -1.29 -24.80
C LEU A 3 -8.42 -0.28 -24.42
N LEU A 4 -7.96 -0.32 -23.17
CA LEU A 4 -6.80 0.47 -22.75
C LEU A 4 -5.54 -0.21 -23.28
N THR A 5 -4.82 0.47 -24.17
CA THR A 5 -3.53 0.01 -24.72
C THR A 5 -2.33 0.70 -24.08
N GLU A 6 -2.59 1.73 -23.26
CA GLU A 6 -1.61 2.49 -22.51
C GLU A 6 -2.16 2.87 -21.13
N ALA A 7 -1.28 3.27 -20.22
CA ALA A 7 -1.68 3.76 -18.91
C ALA A 7 -2.52 5.03 -19.08
N THR A 8 -3.75 5.01 -18.56
CA THR A 8 -4.68 6.13 -18.60
C THR A 8 -5.07 6.50 -17.18
N GLU A 9 -5.17 7.79 -16.91
CA GLU A 9 -5.63 8.28 -15.61
C GLU A 9 -7.03 7.74 -15.28
N TRP A 10 -7.23 7.32 -14.03
CA TRP A 10 -8.54 6.92 -13.57
C TRP A 10 -9.34 8.15 -13.12
N PRO A 11 -10.35 8.59 -13.89
CA PRO A 11 -11.02 9.86 -13.66
C PRO A 11 -11.68 9.93 -12.28
N GLU A 12 -11.60 11.10 -11.66
CA GLU A 12 -12.36 11.43 -10.46
C GLU A 12 -13.80 11.82 -10.84
N THR A 13 -14.76 11.10 -10.28
CA THR A 13 -16.19 11.25 -10.62
C THR A 13 -17.04 11.68 -9.42
N GLY A 14 -16.40 11.98 -8.28
CA GLY A 14 -17.08 12.20 -7.00
C GLY A 14 -17.67 10.93 -6.38
N ARG A 15 -17.36 9.75 -6.93
CA ARG A 15 -17.76 8.44 -6.41
C ARG A 15 -16.52 7.55 -6.23
N PRO A 16 -16.54 6.58 -5.31
CA PRO A 16 -15.45 5.60 -5.20
C PRO A 16 -15.18 4.91 -6.53
N ARG A 17 -13.92 4.83 -6.92
CA ARG A 17 -13.49 4.06 -8.09
C ARG A 17 -13.83 2.58 -7.89
N ARG A 18 -14.35 1.91 -8.92
CA ARG A 18 -14.73 0.49 -8.86
C ARG A 18 -14.19 -0.29 -10.05
N ALA A 19 -13.66 -1.48 -9.80
CA ALA A 19 -13.20 -2.41 -10.83
C ALA A 19 -13.81 -3.80 -10.63
N GLY A 20 -14.16 -4.46 -11.73
CA GLY A 20 -14.53 -5.88 -11.74
C GLY A 20 -13.35 -6.72 -12.20
N ILE A 21 -13.08 -7.81 -11.49
CA ILE A 21 -12.11 -8.84 -11.87
C ILE A 21 -12.90 -10.12 -12.12
N SER A 22 -12.76 -10.69 -13.31
CA SER A 22 -13.37 -11.97 -13.69
C SER A 22 -12.29 -13.01 -13.93
N ALA A 23 -12.52 -14.23 -13.43
CA ALA A 23 -11.68 -15.39 -13.69
C ALA A 23 -12.55 -16.55 -14.20
N PHE A 24 -12.13 -17.17 -15.30
CA PHE A 24 -12.82 -18.28 -15.96
C PHE A 24 -11.90 -19.50 -16.05
N GLY A 25 -12.15 -20.51 -15.21
CA GLY A 25 -11.31 -21.70 -15.15
C GLY A 25 -11.65 -22.71 -16.25
N ILE A 26 -10.63 -23.40 -16.77
CA ILE A 26 -10.81 -24.47 -17.76
C ILE A 26 -11.70 -25.62 -17.25
N SER A 27 -11.77 -25.82 -15.92
CA SER A 27 -12.67 -26.78 -15.27
C SER A 27 -14.15 -26.40 -15.35
N GLY A 28 -14.46 -25.14 -15.71
CA GLY A 28 -15.81 -24.58 -15.67
C GLY A 28 -16.14 -23.80 -14.39
N THR A 29 -15.24 -23.76 -13.40
CA THR A 29 -15.42 -22.92 -12.20
C THR A 29 -15.07 -21.48 -12.50
N ASN A 30 -15.99 -20.56 -12.18
CA ASN A 30 -15.82 -19.13 -12.40
C ASN A 30 -15.82 -18.36 -11.09
N ALA A 31 -15.12 -17.23 -11.07
CA ALA A 31 -15.14 -16.26 -9.97
C ALA A 31 -15.26 -14.84 -10.53
N HIS A 32 -16.01 -13.99 -9.83
CA HIS A 32 -16.13 -12.57 -10.14
C HIS A 32 -16.05 -11.75 -8.86
N THR A 33 -15.12 -10.78 -8.83
CA THR A 33 -14.87 -9.93 -7.67
C THR A 33 -15.04 -8.48 -8.06
N LEU A 34 -15.81 -7.74 -7.27
CA LEU A 34 -15.89 -6.29 -7.37
C LEU A 34 -14.98 -5.66 -6.31
N LEU A 35 -14.06 -4.82 -6.75
CA LEU A 35 -13.21 -4.00 -5.88
C LEU A 35 -13.75 -2.57 -5.89
N GLU A 36 -13.78 -1.96 -4.71
CA GLU A 36 -14.11 -0.54 -4.53
C GLU A 36 -12.94 0.15 -3.83
N GLN A 37 -12.67 1.38 -4.24
CA GLN A 37 -11.73 2.26 -3.56
C GLN A 37 -12.08 2.36 -2.07
N ALA A 38 -11.06 2.22 -1.20
CA ALA A 38 -11.24 2.40 0.23
C ALA A 38 -11.80 3.81 0.54
N PRO A 39 -12.65 3.97 1.56
CA PRO A 39 -13.09 5.29 1.99
C PRO A 39 -11.88 6.15 2.35
N VAL A 40 -11.99 7.47 2.10
CA VAL A 40 -11.00 8.42 2.59
C VAL A 40 -11.07 8.41 4.12
N VAL A 41 -10.04 7.88 4.76
CA VAL A 41 -9.86 8.04 6.19
C VAL A 41 -9.11 9.35 6.35
N GLU A 42 -9.80 10.39 6.81
CA GLU A 42 -9.11 11.61 7.26
C GLU A 42 -8.13 11.19 8.36
N ALA A 43 -6.86 11.54 8.20
CA ALA A 43 -5.90 11.36 9.27
C ALA A 43 -6.48 12.02 10.52
N ALA A 44 -6.60 11.27 11.61
CA ALA A 44 -7.07 11.83 12.87
C ALA A 44 -6.24 13.08 13.14
N ALA A 45 -6.90 14.21 13.41
CA ALA A 45 -6.22 15.46 13.71
C ALA A 45 -5.12 15.16 14.72
N ALA A 46 -3.87 15.34 14.31
CA ALA A 46 -2.72 15.04 15.14
C ALA A 46 -2.85 15.89 16.40
N GLY A 47 -3.33 15.28 17.50
CA GLY A 47 -3.11 15.83 18.82
C GLY A 47 -1.60 16.01 18.96
N GLU A 48 -1.18 17.12 19.56
CA GLU A 48 0.22 17.57 19.69
C GLU A 48 1.20 16.38 19.76
N THR A 49 1.76 15.99 18.62
CA THR A 49 2.60 14.81 18.51
C THR A 49 3.97 15.19 19.04
N VAL A 50 4.32 14.65 20.20
CA VAL A 50 5.69 14.73 20.71
C VAL A 50 6.55 13.83 19.83
N SER A 51 7.14 14.38 18.77
CA SER A 51 8.13 13.67 17.98
C SER A 51 9.42 13.54 18.78
N PRO A 52 9.88 12.34 19.14
CA PRO A 52 11.13 12.18 19.84
C PRO A 52 12.29 12.61 18.94
N SER A 53 13.33 13.21 19.51
CA SER A 53 14.53 13.60 18.77
C SER A 53 15.33 12.42 18.22
N VAL A 54 15.05 11.20 18.71
CA VAL A 54 15.65 9.94 18.27
C VAL A 54 14.55 8.90 18.16
N VAL A 55 14.49 8.22 17.02
CA VAL A 55 13.55 7.13 16.75
C VAL A 55 14.34 5.82 16.57
N PRO A 56 14.21 4.83 17.47
CA PRO A 56 14.85 3.54 17.28
C PRO A 56 14.08 2.72 16.24
N VAL A 57 14.73 2.41 15.11
CA VAL A 57 14.17 1.49 14.11
C VAL A 57 14.75 0.09 14.32
N VAL A 58 13.91 -0.85 14.75
CA VAL A 58 14.33 -2.22 15.05
C VAL A 58 14.17 -3.08 13.81
N LEU A 59 15.25 -3.74 13.40
CA LEU A 59 15.25 -4.66 12.27
C LEU A 59 15.55 -6.08 12.74
N SER A 60 14.90 -7.05 12.11
CA SER A 60 15.17 -8.47 12.35
C SER A 60 15.07 -9.28 11.05
N ALA A 61 15.79 -10.38 10.99
CA ALA A 61 15.72 -11.34 9.90
C ALA A 61 16.27 -12.70 10.33
N LYS A 62 16.00 -13.75 9.55
CA LYS A 62 16.46 -15.13 9.85
C LYS A 62 17.98 -15.33 9.70
N GLY A 63 18.73 -14.35 9.18
CA GLY A 63 20.17 -14.43 9.00
C GLY A 63 20.76 -13.11 8.50
N GLU A 64 22.09 -13.01 8.52
CA GLU A 64 22.81 -11.74 8.26
C GLU A 64 22.51 -11.15 6.88
N VAL A 65 22.53 -11.97 5.82
CA VAL A 65 22.24 -11.53 4.45
C VAL A 65 20.81 -10.95 4.36
N ALA A 66 19.85 -11.62 4.99
CA ALA A 66 18.46 -11.16 5.00
C ALA A 66 18.27 -9.88 5.84
N LEU A 67 19.07 -9.71 6.91
CA LEU A 67 19.07 -8.49 7.72
C LEU A 67 19.61 -7.30 6.93
N ARG A 68 20.72 -7.49 6.20
CA ARG A 68 21.27 -6.45 5.33
C ARG A 68 20.28 -6.06 4.22
N ALA A 69 19.64 -7.04 3.60
CA ALA A 69 18.59 -6.79 2.60
C ALA A 69 17.36 -6.07 3.19
N GLN A 70 17.00 -6.32 4.45
CA GLN A 70 15.92 -5.57 5.11
C GLN A 70 16.32 -4.11 5.38
N ALA A 71 17.56 -3.87 5.80
CA ALA A 71 18.07 -2.52 5.99
C ALA A 71 18.11 -1.74 4.65
N GLU A 72 18.54 -2.38 3.57
CA GLU A 72 18.52 -1.79 2.22
C GLU A 72 17.10 -1.44 1.77
N ARG A 73 16.13 -2.34 1.99
CA ARG A 73 14.70 -2.06 1.68
C ARG A 73 14.19 -0.86 2.43
N LEU A 74 14.50 -0.75 3.73
CA LEU A 74 14.12 0.39 4.55
C LEU A 74 14.73 1.70 4.03
N LEU A 75 16.02 1.68 3.66
CA LEU A 75 16.68 2.87 3.10
C LEU A 75 16.14 3.28 1.73
N SER A 76 15.58 2.35 0.97
CA SER A 76 14.90 2.61 -0.30
C SER A 76 13.40 2.91 -0.18
N ALA A 77 12.84 2.81 1.04
CA ALA A 77 11.45 3.15 1.26
C ALA A 77 11.28 4.66 1.06
N GLY A 78 10.17 5.07 0.43
CA GLY A 78 9.91 6.47 0.09
C GLY A 78 9.62 7.36 1.31
N ASP A 79 8.96 8.48 1.08
CA ASP A 79 8.61 9.46 2.12
C ASP A 79 7.52 8.93 3.06
N ALA A 80 7.94 8.16 4.07
CA ALA A 80 7.14 7.77 5.22
C ALA A 80 7.70 8.45 6.48
N GLU A 81 6.82 8.83 7.41
CA GLU A 81 7.28 9.37 8.68
C GLU A 81 8.05 8.30 9.46
N LEU A 82 9.30 8.61 9.85
CA LEU A 82 10.19 7.63 10.49
C LEU A 82 9.59 7.04 11.77
N VAL A 83 8.78 7.83 12.49
CA VAL A 83 8.08 7.40 13.71
C VAL A 83 7.01 6.34 13.41
N ASP A 84 6.25 6.49 12.33
CA ASP A 84 5.24 5.51 11.92
C ASP A 84 5.91 4.22 11.45
N VAL A 85 7.01 4.34 10.70
CA VAL A 85 7.80 3.19 10.24
C VAL A 85 8.42 2.44 11.41
N ALA A 86 8.83 3.13 12.47
CA ALA A 86 9.37 2.48 13.66
C ALA A 86 8.29 1.81 14.53
N TYR A 87 7.03 2.24 14.41
CA TYR A 87 5.90 1.70 15.16
C TYR A 87 5.24 0.48 14.48
N SER A 88 5.31 0.37 13.16
CA SER A 88 4.73 -0.74 12.37
C SER A 88 5.37 -2.09 12.65
#